data_AF-K6WYL1-F1
#
_entry.id   AF-K6WYL1-F1
#
_cell.length_a   1.000
_cell.length_b   1.000
_cell.length_c   1.000
_cell.angle_alpha   90.00
_cell.angle_beta   90.00
_cell.angle_gamma   90.00
#
_symmetry.space_group_name_H-M   'P 1'
#
loop_
_entity.id
_entity.type
_entity.pdbx_description
1 polymer ?
#
loop_
_entity_poly.entity_id
_entity_poly.type
_entity_poly.pdbx_seq_one_letter_code
_entity_poly.pdbx_strand_id
1 'polypeptide(L)'
;MTELRHIVVPSSLLPSDGRRNDAESLKHTLYSTTVRRDGRRLKQWLTTPRETSLTIRYLATLGAALVAFAPTLLMTVDASMQGSPTAYLLLVPLWSLLIALGLDSGSGRSINDTEFDRILVIVVGGGLSLIALLVFPRVPAVAAFWRADALPLLIWAFAASIVVFGIRRVVRDYRVWLFVLVCFPPNFLLMGQVLGGSTVVFGSLTVGLGAVATYLSLRCVGRRLGLVTALGVSVAGVALVLVFADAPALAYTVPAGVVTAVAIVVRLRSGHGFQSTDGLPKQSIATHLVTWVAALAILALAPHPQTLLAPNDVSATGGWVAEARKAGLTISEPQVFAWGPRVMGSHGDVRRYRITVPLRTGAPAAQLTTAYLDVYTTADRGRFANYRRGIWYETVPPVQIGAQPLSDDGRHTRLGRIANTVDAIRTADDTLWTGRFWGWQIPTPYGVRHQAVYLVANRDQTSGRGVADPRPPSYTTAVVEPIEWVVRGGDRPLAGDTETRDVDPALTELAWQIVRAAEGTAR
;
A
#
# COMPACT_ATOMS: atom_id res chain seq x y z
N MET A 1 -10.57 39.71 82.58
CA MET A 1 -9.95 41.02 82.29
C MET A 1 -9.72 41.07 80.79
N THR A 2 -10.76 41.17 79.96
CA THR A 2 -11.70 42.29 79.75
C THR A 2 -11.06 43.39 78.92
N GLU A 3 -11.33 43.40 77.61
CA GLU A 3 -11.92 44.56 76.92
C GLU A 3 -12.51 44.11 75.57
N LEU A 4 -13.84 44.01 75.56
CA LEU A 4 -14.70 43.95 74.39
C LEU A 4 -14.96 45.38 73.93
N ARG A 5 -14.58 45.74 72.71
CA ARG A 5 -15.09 46.94 72.04
C ARG A 5 -16.19 46.58 71.07
N HIS A 6 -17.42 46.87 71.49
CA HIS A 6 -18.59 47.02 70.64
C HIS A 6 -18.37 48.19 69.67
N ILE A 7 -18.50 47.95 68.37
CA ILE A 7 -18.77 49.00 67.39
C ILE A 7 -20.14 48.73 66.80
N VAL A 8 -21.08 49.58 67.18
CA VAL A 8 -22.41 49.73 66.60
C VAL A 8 -22.24 50.45 65.27
N VAL A 9 -22.69 49.83 64.17
CA VAL A 9 -22.82 50.49 62.86
C VAL A 9 -24.31 50.67 62.58
N PRO A 10 -24.77 51.90 62.27
CA PRO A 10 -26.18 52.19 62.12
C PRO A 10 -26.72 51.73 60.75
N SER A 11 -27.92 51.17 60.81
CA SER A 11 -28.79 50.86 59.69
C SER A 11 -29.55 52.10 59.24
N SER A 12 -29.09 52.73 58.16
CA SER A 12 -29.94 53.54 57.29
C SER A 12 -29.23 53.80 55.95
N LEU A 13 -30.05 53.93 54.89
CA LEU A 13 -29.70 54.29 53.51
C LEU A 13 -29.37 53.12 52.56
N LEU A 14 -30.42 52.35 52.23
CA LEU A 14 -30.64 51.99 50.82
C LEU A 14 -31.10 53.27 50.10
N PRO A 15 -30.44 53.64 48.99
CA PRO A 15 -31.20 53.72 47.76
C PRO A 15 -30.47 53.18 46.53
N SER A 16 -31.34 52.78 45.59
CA SER A 16 -31.21 52.72 44.13
C SER A 16 -30.34 51.63 43.48
N ASP A 17 -31.07 50.61 43.04
CA ASP A 17 -31.10 49.83 41.78
C ASP A 17 -30.18 50.16 40.57
N GLY A 18 -29.14 50.99 40.68
CA GLY A 18 -28.19 51.26 39.58
C GLY A 18 -26.94 50.37 39.58
N ARG A 19 -26.50 49.85 40.73
CA ARG A 19 -25.20 49.15 40.85
C ARG A 19 -25.17 47.69 40.40
N ARG A 20 -26.33 47.06 40.19
CA ARG A 20 -26.39 45.64 39.79
C ARG A 20 -25.92 45.44 38.34
N ASN A 21 -26.21 46.40 37.47
CA ASN A 21 -25.79 46.38 36.06
C ASN A 21 -24.29 46.68 35.89
N ASP A 22 -23.70 47.53 36.74
CA ASP A 22 -22.26 47.82 36.70
C ASP A 22 -21.41 46.65 37.19
N ALA A 23 -21.90 45.90 38.19
CA ALA A 23 -21.22 44.70 38.68
C ALA A 23 -21.25 43.54 37.67
N GLU A 24 -22.33 43.37 36.90
CA GLU A 24 -22.38 42.39 35.81
C GLU A 24 -21.57 42.83 34.59
N SER A 25 -21.57 44.13 34.26
CA SER A 25 -20.72 44.71 33.21
C SER A 25 -19.23 44.56 33.53
N LEU A 26 -18.82 44.81 34.78
CA LEU A 26 -17.45 44.58 35.25
C LEU A 26 -17.09 43.09 35.27
N LYS A 27 -18.01 42.19 35.63
CA LYS A 27 -17.78 40.74 35.55
C LYS A 27 -17.61 40.27 34.10
N HIS A 28 -18.43 40.75 33.16
CA HIS A 28 -18.26 40.44 31.73
C HIS A 28 -16.95 41.03 31.15
N THR A 29 -16.54 42.21 31.61
CA THR A 29 -15.30 42.87 31.18
C THR A 29 -14.05 42.20 31.77
N LEU A 30 -14.09 41.79 33.04
CA LEU A 30 -13.00 41.07 33.69
C LEU A 30 -12.88 39.63 33.17
N TYR A 31 -14.01 38.94 32.95
CA TYR A 31 -14.04 37.60 32.38
C TYR A 31 -13.55 37.60 30.92
N SER A 32 -13.93 38.59 30.11
CA SER A 32 -13.43 38.70 28.73
C SER A 32 -11.95 39.08 28.64
N THR A 33 -11.43 39.86 29.59
CA THR A 33 -10.01 40.23 29.62
C THR A 33 -9.09 39.12 30.12
N THR A 34 -9.52 38.30 31.09
CA THR A 34 -8.74 37.12 31.53
C THR A 34 -8.67 36.06 30.44
N VAL A 35 -9.80 35.69 29.83
CA VAL A 35 -9.85 34.72 28.71
C VAL A 35 -8.96 35.18 27.54
N ARG A 36 -8.96 36.47 27.21
CA ARG A 36 -8.13 37.03 26.13
C ARG A 36 -6.64 37.05 26.48
N ARG A 37 -6.27 37.22 27.75
CA ARG A 37 -4.88 37.23 28.23
C ARG A 37 -4.30 35.82 28.29
N ASP A 38 -5.11 34.85 28.71
CA ASP A 38 -4.72 33.44 28.75
C ASP A 38 -4.59 32.85 27.34
N GLY A 39 -5.48 33.21 26.41
CA GLY A 39 -5.34 32.82 25.00
C GLY A 39 -4.06 33.35 24.34
N ARG A 40 -3.63 34.59 24.67
CA ARG A 40 -2.36 35.15 24.19
C ARG A 40 -1.15 34.43 24.77
N ARG A 41 -1.17 34.10 26.07
CA ARG A 41 -0.10 33.33 26.74
C ARG A 41 0.03 31.92 26.16
N LEU A 42 -1.10 31.23 25.95
CA LEU A 42 -1.10 29.90 25.33
C LEU A 42 -0.57 29.97 23.90
N LYS A 43 -1.03 30.93 23.09
CA LYS A 43 -0.53 31.13 21.72
C LYS A 43 0.97 31.36 21.72
N GLN A 44 1.49 32.23 22.58
CA GLN A 44 2.91 32.52 22.71
C GLN A 44 3.71 31.30 23.20
N TRP A 45 3.17 30.52 24.12
CA TRP A 45 3.77 29.27 24.59
C TRP A 45 3.83 28.18 23.49
N LEU A 46 2.81 28.11 22.63
CA LEU A 46 2.74 27.17 21.50
C LEU A 46 3.65 27.57 20.33
N THR A 47 3.82 28.87 20.08
CA THR A 47 4.58 29.38 18.94
C THR A 47 6.05 29.68 19.25
N THR A 48 6.44 29.71 20.53
CA THR A 48 7.84 29.92 20.93
C THR A 48 8.74 28.79 20.39
N PRO A 49 9.80 29.11 19.63
CA PRO A 49 10.70 28.10 19.09
C PRO A 49 11.46 27.39 20.22
N ARG A 50 11.46 26.07 20.24
CA ARG A 50 12.18 25.25 21.22
C ARG A 50 13.21 24.36 20.56
N GLU A 51 14.24 24.05 21.33
CA GLU A 51 15.20 23.01 21.00
C GLU A 51 14.57 21.66 21.39
N THR A 52 14.11 20.94 20.39
CA THR A 52 13.59 19.57 20.53
C THR A 52 14.66 18.60 20.09
N SER A 53 14.84 17.52 20.85
CA SER A 53 15.83 16.51 20.47
C SER A 53 15.48 15.90 19.11
N LEU A 54 16.52 15.59 18.34
CA LEU A 54 16.41 14.94 17.04
C LEU A 54 15.56 13.67 17.09
N THR A 55 15.75 12.87 18.14
CA THR A 55 15.03 11.61 18.34
C THR A 55 13.53 11.85 18.46
N ILE A 56 13.13 12.85 19.26
CA ILE A 56 11.71 13.21 19.42
C ILE A 56 11.12 13.66 18.08
N ARG A 57 11.87 14.43 17.27
CA ARG A 57 11.42 14.84 15.94
C ARG A 57 11.17 13.65 15.02
N TYR A 58 12.14 12.74 14.91
CA TYR A 58 11.98 11.54 14.10
C TYR A 58 10.83 10.66 14.58
N LEU A 59 10.72 10.43 15.89
CA LEU A 59 9.64 9.63 16.47
C LEU A 59 8.27 10.29 16.29
N ALA A 60 8.17 11.62 16.42
CA ALA A 60 6.93 12.35 16.19
C ALA A 60 6.50 12.27 14.71
N THR A 61 7.43 12.47 13.77
CA THR A 61 7.14 12.34 12.33
C THR A 61 6.75 10.91 11.96
N LEU A 62 7.49 9.92 12.46
CA LEU A 62 7.17 8.51 12.25
C LEU A 62 5.80 8.17 12.86
N GLY A 63 5.55 8.57 14.10
CA GLY A 63 4.27 8.35 14.78
C GLY A 63 3.09 8.98 14.03
N ALA A 64 3.23 10.22 13.57
CA ALA A 64 2.21 10.88 12.75
C ALA A 64 1.97 10.14 11.42
N ALA A 65 3.02 9.64 10.78
CA ALA A 65 2.90 8.81 9.56
C ALA A 65 2.19 7.48 9.85
N LEU A 66 2.54 6.79 10.94
CA LEU A 66 1.88 5.54 11.34
C LEU A 66 0.39 5.75 11.63
N VAL A 67 0.01 6.85 12.26
CA VAL A 67 -1.40 7.18 12.53
C VAL A 67 -2.14 7.57 11.25
N ALA A 68 -1.57 8.44 10.42
CA ALA A 68 -2.20 8.87 9.17
C ALA A 68 -2.52 7.70 8.24
N PHE A 69 -1.65 6.69 8.21
CA PHE A 69 -1.73 5.55 7.29
C PHE A 69 -1.97 4.21 8.00
N ALA A 70 -2.54 4.25 9.22
CA ALA A 70 -2.84 3.04 9.99
C ALA A 70 -3.66 2.00 9.20
N PRO A 71 -4.69 2.36 8.41
CA PRO A 71 -5.43 1.38 7.60
C PRO A 71 -4.55 0.65 6.57
N THR A 72 -3.70 1.38 5.85
CA THR A 72 -2.74 0.81 4.88
C THR A 72 -1.76 -0.14 5.56
N LEU A 73 -1.27 0.24 6.75
CA LEU A 73 -0.34 -0.58 7.52
C LEU A 73 -1.02 -1.86 8.01
N LEU A 74 -2.25 -1.77 8.54
CA LEU A 74 -3.03 -2.94 8.96
C LEU A 74 -3.31 -3.90 7.80
N MET A 75 -3.65 -3.38 6.61
CA MET A 75 -3.78 -4.22 5.41
C MET A 75 -2.47 -4.88 5.00
N THR A 76 -1.34 -4.20 5.22
CA THR A 76 -0.02 -4.77 4.95
C THR A 76 0.34 -5.84 5.98
N VAL A 77 -0.03 -5.67 7.25
CA VAL A 77 0.11 -6.70 8.29
C VAL A 77 -0.73 -7.93 7.95
N ASP A 78 -2.01 -7.75 7.61
CA ASP A 78 -2.90 -8.84 7.21
C ASP A 78 -2.36 -9.58 5.98
N ALA A 79 -1.96 -8.84 4.94
CA ALA A 79 -1.33 -9.44 3.75
C ALA A 79 -0.03 -10.18 4.10
N SER A 80 0.75 -9.69 5.06
CA SER A 80 1.99 -10.34 5.52
C SER A 80 1.71 -11.64 6.26
N MET A 81 0.69 -11.65 7.15
CA MET A 81 0.22 -12.85 7.83
C MET A 81 -0.27 -13.91 6.83
N GLN A 82 -0.81 -13.47 5.70
CA GLN A 82 -1.22 -14.32 4.58
C GLN A 82 -0.06 -14.73 3.64
N GLY A 83 1.20 -14.43 3.98
CA GLY A 83 2.37 -14.83 3.19
C GLY A 83 2.71 -13.89 2.02
N SER A 84 2.36 -12.61 2.10
CA SER A 84 2.78 -11.63 1.08
C SER A 84 4.30 -11.42 1.09
N PRO A 85 4.99 -11.53 -0.07
CA PRO A 85 6.42 -11.24 -0.16
C PRO A 85 6.78 -9.79 0.17
N THR A 86 5.83 -8.86 0.11
CA THR A 86 6.05 -7.43 0.43
C THR A 86 5.99 -7.11 1.93
N ALA A 87 6.04 -8.13 2.81
CA ALA A 87 6.03 -7.93 4.27
C ALA A 87 7.16 -7.02 4.79
N TYR A 88 8.28 -6.96 4.07
CA TYR A 88 9.41 -6.07 4.38
C TYR A 88 9.01 -4.59 4.43
N LEU A 89 7.93 -4.18 3.74
CA LEU A 89 7.46 -2.79 3.73
C LEU A 89 7.11 -2.28 5.14
N LEU A 90 6.74 -3.17 6.07
CA LEU A 90 6.52 -2.83 7.48
C LEU A 90 7.79 -2.36 8.19
N LEU A 91 8.96 -2.86 7.75
CA LEU A 91 10.27 -2.55 8.32
C LEU A 91 10.95 -1.38 7.62
N VAL A 92 10.56 -1.02 6.40
CA VAL A 92 11.18 0.08 5.63
C VAL A 92 11.17 1.42 6.39
N PRO A 93 10.09 1.85 7.08
CA PRO A 93 10.13 3.08 7.87
C PRO A 93 11.17 3.03 8.99
N LEU A 94 11.27 1.88 9.67
CA LEU A 94 12.22 1.65 10.75
C LEU A 94 13.66 1.62 10.23
N TRP A 95 13.92 0.95 9.12
CA TRP A 95 15.22 0.96 8.45
C TRP A 95 15.62 2.36 7.98
N SER A 96 14.68 3.11 7.42
CA SER A 96 14.92 4.49 6.98
C SER A 96 15.31 5.38 8.16
N LEU A 97 14.64 5.20 9.31
CA LEU A 97 14.98 5.87 10.56
C LEU A 97 16.39 5.47 11.03
N LEU A 98 16.72 4.18 11.05
CA LEU A 98 18.06 3.72 11.45
C LEU A 98 19.16 4.29 10.57
N ILE A 99 18.95 4.31 9.24
CA ILE A 99 19.87 4.90 8.29
C ILE A 99 20.03 6.38 8.59
N ALA A 100 18.92 7.14 8.71
CA ALA A 100 18.92 8.57 8.98
C ALA A 100 19.70 8.92 10.27
N LEU A 101 19.47 8.17 11.34
CA LEU A 101 20.20 8.33 12.60
C LEU A 101 21.70 8.02 12.42
N GLY A 102 22.07 7.07 11.55
CA GLY A 102 23.46 6.79 11.17
C GLY A 102 24.12 7.82 10.25
N LEU A 103 23.36 8.74 9.65
CA LEU A 103 23.91 9.82 8.81
C LEU A 103 24.26 11.07 9.63
N ASP A 104 23.68 11.23 10.80
CA ASP A 104 23.63 12.52 11.51
C ASP A 104 24.90 12.90 12.30
N SER A 105 26.08 12.47 11.84
CA SER A 105 27.34 12.67 12.56
C SER A 105 28.06 13.98 12.24
N GLY A 106 27.43 14.92 11.53
CA GLY A 106 28.10 16.11 10.98
C GLY A 106 27.39 17.42 11.29
N SER A 107 27.98 18.20 12.21
CA SER A 107 27.58 19.57 12.57
C SER A 107 27.81 20.53 11.39
N GLY A 108 26.78 20.72 10.57
CA GLY A 108 26.72 21.79 9.59
C GLY A 108 25.78 22.86 10.09
N ARG A 109 26.24 24.11 10.19
CA ARG A 109 25.38 25.27 10.52
C ARG A 109 24.30 25.38 9.45
N SER A 110 23.06 25.03 9.80
CA SER A 110 21.93 25.19 8.89
C SER A 110 21.44 26.64 8.93
N ILE A 111 21.51 27.32 7.79
CA ILE A 111 20.73 28.52 7.54
C ILE A 111 19.37 27.99 7.07
N ASN A 112 18.33 28.19 7.87
CA ASN A 112 17.02 27.59 7.61
C ASN A 112 16.04 28.63 7.09
N ASP A 113 15.53 28.43 5.87
CA ASP A 113 14.40 29.18 5.35
C ASP A 113 13.11 28.37 5.58
N THR A 114 12.53 28.58 6.76
CA THR A 114 11.36 27.82 7.21
C THR A 114 10.12 28.17 6.39
N GLU A 115 10.08 29.33 5.75
CA GLU A 115 8.97 29.74 4.89
C GLU A 115 9.05 29.00 3.55
N PHE A 116 10.24 28.98 2.93
CA PHE A 116 10.48 28.20 1.72
C PHE A 116 10.19 26.71 1.92
N ASP A 117 10.63 26.12 3.03
CA ASP A 117 10.36 24.70 3.35
C ASP A 117 8.85 24.39 3.42
N ARG A 118 8.05 25.30 3.98
CA ARG A 118 6.58 25.15 4.07
C ARG A 118 5.91 25.25 2.71
N ILE A 119 6.33 26.23 1.90
CA ILE A 119 5.83 26.38 0.52
C ILE A 119 6.16 25.13 -0.28
N LEU A 120 7.39 24.63 -0.19
CA LEU A 120 7.83 23.43 -0.88
C LEU A 120 6.98 22.22 -0.49
N VAL A 121 6.64 22.08 0.79
CA VAL A 121 5.79 20.99 1.28
C VAL A 121 4.36 21.09 0.75
N ILE A 122 3.78 22.29 0.69
CA ILE A 122 2.45 22.49 0.14
C ILE A 122 2.45 22.19 -1.37
N VAL A 123 3.43 22.73 -2.11
CA VAL A 123 3.50 22.60 -3.57
C VAL A 123 3.90 21.18 -3.98
N VAL A 124 5.01 20.65 -3.47
CA VAL A 124 5.53 19.32 -3.85
C VAL A 124 4.76 18.22 -3.16
N GLY A 125 4.58 18.29 -1.84
CA GLY A 125 3.84 17.28 -1.08
C GLY A 125 2.36 17.23 -1.47
N GLY A 126 1.70 18.39 -1.53
CA GLY A 126 0.31 18.51 -2.00
C GLY A 126 0.16 18.14 -3.46
N GLY A 127 1.04 18.63 -4.35
CA GLY A 127 1.02 18.32 -5.78
C GLY A 127 1.21 16.83 -6.07
N LEU A 128 2.23 16.20 -5.48
CA LEU A 128 2.45 14.75 -5.63
C LEU A 128 1.30 13.92 -5.08
N SER A 129 0.71 14.33 -3.95
CA SER A 129 -0.46 13.64 -3.38
C SER A 129 -1.68 13.75 -4.29
N LEU A 130 -1.92 14.93 -4.88
CA LEU A 130 -3.01 15.13 -5.83
C LEU A 130 -2.78 14.33 -7.11
N ILE A 131 -1.56 14.32 -7.66
CA ILE A 131 -1.20 13.50 -8.81
C ILE A 131 -1.44 12.02 -8.50
N ALA A 132 -0.95 11.53 -7.37
CA ALA A 132 -1.19 10.15 -6.92
C ALA A 132 -2.69 9.81 -6.86
N LEU A 133 -3.51 10.70 -6.29
CA LEU A 133 -4.96 10.52 -6.19
C LEU A 133 -5.64 10.47 -7.56
N LEU A 134 -5.18 11.26 -8.52
CA LEU A 134 -5.75 11.33 -9.87
C LEU A 134 -5.26 10.20 -10.79
N VAL A 135 -4.02 9.74 -10.61
CA VAL A 135 -3.37 8.76 -11.49
C VAL A 135 -3.68 7.32 -11.09
N PHE A 136 -3.60 6.95 -9.81
CA PHE A 136 -3.72 5.54 -9.42
C PHE A 136 -5.07 4.88 -9.74
N PRO A 137 -6.22 5.57 -9.66
CA PRO A 137 -7.49 5.00 -10.11
C PRO A 137 -7.51 4.62 -11.60
N ARG A 138 -6.63 5.21 -12.42
CA ARG A 138 -6.55 4.99 -13.88
C ARG A 138 -5.74 3.76 -14.25
N VAL A 139 -4.89 3.28 -13.34
CA VAL A 139 -3.99 2.13 -13.57
C VAL A 139 -4.15 1.05 -12.50
N PRO A 140 -5.39 0.57 -12.22
CA PRO A 140 -5.69 -0.25 -11.04
C PRO A 140 -4.89 -1.57 -10.97
N ALA A 141 -4.60 -2.19 -12.13
CA ALA A 141 -3.77 -3.39 -12.23
C ALA A 141 -2.35 -3.17 -11.71
N VAL A 142 -1.72 -2.10 -12.21
CA VAL A 142 -0.34 -1.73 -11.92
C VAL A 142 -0.21 -1.11 -10.52
N ALA A 143 -1.22 -0.36 -10.09
CA ALA A 143 -1.28 0.25 -8.77
C ALA A 143 -1.16 -0.78 -7.64
N ALA A 144 -1.78 -1.97 -7.78
CA ALA A 144 -1.63 -3.05 -6.81
C ALA A 144 -0.20 -3.60 -6.77
N PHE A 145 0.44 -3.76 -7.93
CA PHE A 145 1.82 -4.23 -8.04
C PHE A 145 2.84 -3.21 -7.46
N TRP A 146 2.58 -1.93 -7.65
CA TRP A 146 3.40 -0.85 -7.07
C TRP A 146 3.18 -0.64 -5.58
N ARG A 147 2.19 -1.30 -4.98
CA ARG A 147 1.63 -0.93 -3.66
C ARG A 147 1.39 0.57 -3.59
N ALA A 148 0.60 1.07 -4.54
CA ALA A 148 0.25 2.47 -4.63
C ALA A 148 -0.43 3.00 -3.36
N ASP A 149 -1.03 2.11 -2.57
CA ASP A 149 -1.54 2.38 -1.23
C ASP A 149 -0.46 2.86 -0.23
N ALA A 150 0.80 2.46 -0.42
CA ALA A 150 1.94 2.88 0.38
C ALA A 150 2.66 4.13 -0.16
N LEU A 151 2.38 4.58 -1.39
CA LEU A 151 3.01 5.77 -1.97
C LEU A 151 2.64 7.07 -1.23
N PRO A 152 1.37 7.30 -0.84
CA PRO A 152 1.00 8.44 0.00
C PRO A 152 1.78 8.51 1.32
N LEU A 153 2.05 7.36 1.95
CA LEU A 153 2.88 7.27 3.16
C LEU A 153 4.30 7.77 2.90
N LEU A 154 4.89 7.40 1.75
CA LEU A 154 6.22 7.86 1.35
C LEU A 154 6.25 9.36 1.03
N ILE A 155 5.24 9.88 0.30
CA ILE A 155 5.11 11.31 -0.01
C ILE A 155 4.95 12.12 1.28
N TRP A 156 4.11 11.64 2.20
CA TRP A 156 3.94 12.26 3.52
C TRP A 156 5.23 12.24 4.33
N ALA A 157 5.93 11.10 4.40
CA ALA A 157 7.19 11.00 5.11
C ALA A 157 8.25 11.97 4.54
N PHE A 158 8.32 12.11 3.22
CA PHE A 158 9.20 13.07 2.54
C PHE A 158 8.82 14.51 2.87
N ALA A 159 7.54 14.87 2.72
CA ALA A 159 7.02 16.20 3.02
C ALA A 159 7.22 16.56 4.51
N ALA A 160 6.84 15.68 5.43
CA ALA A 160 7.02 15.90 6.85
C ALA A 160 8.51 15.99 7.23
N SER A 161 9.39 15.24 6.56
CA SER A 161 10.84 15.36 6.76
C SER A 161 11.35 16.74 6.34
N ILE A 162 10.85 17.31 5.23
CA ILE A 162 11.20 18.68 4.81
C ILE A 162 10.72 19.70 5.86
N VAL A 163 9.49 19.58 6.35
CA VAL A 163 8.98 20.50 7.40
C VAL A 163 9.85 20.43 8.66
N VAL A 164 10.23 19.23 9.10
CA VAL A 164 10.87 19.01 10.40
C VAL A 164 12.38 19.23 10.39
N PHE A 165 13.04 18.92 9.27
CA PHE A 165 14.50 18.96 9.13
C PHE A 165 15.01 20.02 8.14
N GLY A 166 14.14 20.57 7.30
CA GLY A 166 14.49 21.48 6.22
C GLY A 166 14.99 20.75 4.96
N ILE A 167 14.72 21.31 3.77
CA ILE A 167 15.02 20.66 2.49
C ILE A 167 16.49 20.30 2.33
N ARG A 168 17.40 21.19 2.78
CA ARG A 168 18.85 20.98 2.64
C ARG A 168 19.31 19.71 3.35
N ARG A 169 18.77 19.45 4.54
CA ARG A 169 19.11 18.25 5.29
C ARG A 169 18.52 17.01 4.64
N VAL A 170 17.27 17.08 4.18
CA VAL A 170 16.60 15.99 3.45
C VAL A 170 17.38 15.61 2.18
N VAL A 171 17.88 16.58 1.43
CA VAL A 171 18.70 16.37 0.23
C VAL A 171 20.10 15.84 0.58
N ARG A 172 20.73 16.33 1.66
CA ARG A 172 22.01 15.80 2.15
C ARG A 172 21.89 14.32 2.53
N ASP A 173 20.75 13.94 3.08
CA ASP A 173 20.42 12.58 3.47
C ASP A 173 19.86 11.74 2.30
N TYR A 174 20.23 12.06 1.05
CA TYR A 174 19.79 11.36 -0.17
C TYR A 174 19.91 9.83 -0.12
N ARG A 175 20.84 9.31 0.69
CA ARG A 175 21.06 7.87 0.87
C ARG A 175 19.85 7.16 1.50
N VAL A 176 19.08 7.84 2.36
CA VAL A 176 17.82 7.31 2.90
C VAL A 176 16.82 7.16 1.76
N TRP A 177 16.68 8.19 0.92
CA TRP A 177 15.76 8.19 -0.21
C TRP A 177 16.16 7.20 -1.30
N LEU A 178 17.46 7.04 -1.57
CA LEU A 178 17.97 6.01 -2.47
C LEU A 178 17.65 4.61 -1.94
N PHE A 179 17.79 4.38 -0.63
CA PHE A 179 17.39 3.11 -0.02
C PHE A 179 15.88 2.85 -0.15
N VAL A 180 15.05 3.85 0.12
CA VAL A 180 13.59 3.76 -0.07
C VAL A 180 13.24 3.46 -1.53
N LEU A 181 13.94 4.08 -2.49
CA LEU A 181 13.76 3.82 -3.92
C LEU A 181 14.18 2.38 -4.31
N VAL A 182 15.25 1.85 -3.72
CA VAL A 182 15.64 0.43 -3.89
C VAL A 182 14.55 -0.49 -3.33
N CYS A 183 13.94 -0.10 -2.21
CA CYS A 183 12.81 -0.81 -1.59
C CYS A 183 11.49 -0.67 -2.35
N PHE A 184 11.44 0.04 -3.48
CA PHE A 184 10.23 0.14 -4.31
C PHE A 184 9.74 -1.25 -4.73
N PRO A 185 8.46 -1.62 -4.49
CA PRO A 185 7.99 -3.01 -4.60
C PRO A 185 8.28 -3.69 -5.94
N PRO A 186 8.14 -3.03 -7.12
CA PRO A 186 8.53 -3.62 -8.39
C PRO A 186 9.98 -4.12 -8.43
N ASN A 187 10.94 -3.37 -7.87
CA ASN A 187 12.34 -3.79 -7.86
C ASN A 187 12.51 -5.10 -7.07
N PHE A 188 11.85 -5.20 -5.92
CA PHE A 188 11.91 -6.37 -5.06
C PHE A 188 11.19 -7.59 -5.65
N LEU A 189 9.97 -7.39 -6.16
CA LEU A 189 9.13 -8.46 -6.72
C LEU A 189 9.74 -9.05 -8.00
N LEU A 190 10.21 -8.19 -8.91
CA LEU A 190 10.85 -8.63 -10.15
C LEU A 190 12.18 -9.33 -9.88
N MET A 191 12.98 -8.83 -8.93
CA MET A 191 14.22 -9.50 -8.53
C MET A 191 13.93 -10.89 -7.96
N GLY A 192 12.95 -11.02 -7.06
CA GLY A 192 12.56 -12.31 -6.51
C GLY A 192 12.03 -13.27 -7.58
N GLN A 193 11.27 -12.78 -8.57
CA GLN A 193 10.81 -13.57 -9.71
C GLN A 193 11.97 -14.10 -10.56
N VAL A 194 12.97 -13.26 -10.86
CA VAL A 194 14.17 -13.66 -11.62
C VAL A 194 14.96 -14.74 -10.87
N LEU A 195 15.03 -14.63 -9.54
CA LEU A 195 15.71 -15.58 -8.67
C LEU A 195 14.89 -16.85 -8.35
N GLY A 196 13.67 -16.98 -8.89
CA GLY A 196 12.87 -18.22 -8.81
C GLY A 196 11.58 -18.13 -7.99
N GLY A 197 11.33 -17.03 -7.29
CA GLY A 197 10.04 -16.74 -6.63
C GLY A 197 9.74 -17.49 -5.34
N SER A 198 10.68 -18.30 -4.84
CA SER A 198 10.51 -19.10 -3.62
C SER A 198 10.48 -18.23 -2.36
N THR A 199 9.90 -18.78 -1.29
CA THR A 199 9.90 -18.16 0.04
C THR A 199 11.31 -17.86 0.54
N VAL A 200 12.25 -18.79 0.32
CA VAL A 200 13.65 -18.61 0.73
C VAL A 200 14.29 -17.43 0.00
N VAL A 201 14.01 -17.27 -1.29
CA VAL A 201 14.54 -16.15 -2.09
C VAL A 201 14.02 -14.81 -1.56
N PHE A 202 12.70 -14.66 -1.38
CA PHE A 202 12.12 -13.42 -0.87
C PHE A 202 12.53 -13.11 0.58
N GLY A 203 12.64 -14.12 1.44
CA GLY A 203 13.16 -13.98 2.79
C GLY A 203 14.62 -13.51 2.80
N SER A 204 15.46 -14.11 1.95
CA SER A 204 16.87 -13.74 1.82
C SER A 204 17.06 -12.32 1.26
N LEU A 205 16.25 -11.91 0.28
CA LEU A 205 16.23 -10.53 -0.22
C LEU A 205 15.85 -9.54 0.89
N THR A 206 14.87 -9.89 1.71
CA THR A 206 14.44 -9.07 2.85
C THR A 206 15.56 -8.91 3.88
N VAL A 207 16.24 -10.01 4.22
CA VAL A 207 17.43 -9.98 5.08
C VAL A 207 18.53 -9.12 4.48
N GLY A 208 18.75 -9.20 3.16
CA GLY A 208 19.70 -8.36 2.44
C GLY A 208 19.41 -6.87 2.57
N LEU A 209 18.14 -6.46 2.42
CA LEU A 209 17.73 -5.06 2.65
C LEU A 209 17.99 -4.62 4.10
N GLY A 210 17.65 -5.46 5.08
CA GLY A 210 17.92 -5.21 6.49
C GLY A 210 19.43 -5.10 6.79
N ALA A 211 20.26 -5.91 6.13
CA ALA A 211 21.72 -5.86 6.28
C ALA A 211 22.32 -4.58 5.67
N VAL A 212 21.81 -4.13 4.52
CA VAL A 212 22.20 -2.84 3.93
C VAL A 212 21.84 -1.69 4.87
N ALA A 213 20.63 -1.70 5.44
CA ALA A 213 20.22 -0.71 6.43
C ALA A 213 21.11 -0.75 7.69
N THR A 214 21.46 -1.96 8.16
CA THR A 214 22.38 -2.18 9.29
C THR A 214 23.76 -1.58 9.01
N TYR A 215 24.35 -1.86 7.84
CA TYR A 215 25.64 -1.29 7.45
C TYR A 215 25.58 0.25 7.38
N LEU A 216 24.57 0.79 6.70
CA LEU A 216 24.42 2.23 6.52
C LEU A 216 24.18 2.97 7.84
N SER A 217 23.48 2.34 8.78
CA SER A 217 23.23 2.91 10.11
C SER A 217 24.48 2.86 11.01
N LEU A 218 25.27 1.78 10.98
CA LEU A 218 26.41 1.57 11.87
C LEU A 218 27.74 2.12 11.36
N ARG A 219 27.83 2.51 10.08
CA ARG A 219 29.09 3.00 9.49
C ARG A 219 29.68 4.24 10.18
N CYS A 220 28.84 5.04 10.87
CA CYS A 220 29.29 6.20 11.63
C CYS A 220 30.01 5.82 12.92
N VAL A 221 29.65 4.69 13.53
CA VAL A 221 30.33 4.12 14.70
C VAL A 221 31.68 3.54 14.29
N GLY A 222 31.73 2.89 13.12
CA GLY A 222 32.94 2.38 12.52
C GLY A 222 32.65 1.53 11.29
N ARG A 223 33.32 1.81 10.16
CA ARG A 223 33.07 1.10 8.88
C ARG A 223 33.27 -0.41 9.00
N ARG A 224 34.28 -0.85 9.75
CA ARG A 224 34.57 -2.28 9.99
C ARG A 224 33.49 -2.93 10.85
N LEU A 225 33.07 -2.29 11.94
CA LEU A 225 32.00 -2.79 12.80
C LEU A 225 30.70 -2.94 12.00
N GLY A 226 30.30 -1.89 11.26
CA GLY A 226 29.10 -1.93 10.43
C GLY A 226 29.12 -3.05 9.40
N LEU A 227 30.27 -3.30 8.76
CA LEU A 227 30.43 -4.39 7.79
C LEU A 227 30.36 -5.77 8.45
N VAL A 228 31.10 -5.99 9.54
CA VAL A 228 31.10 -7.27 10.27
C VAL A 228 29.71 -7.58 10.84
N THR A 229 29.04 -6.60 11.43
CA THR A 229 27.67 -6.76 11.93
C THR A 229 26.73 -7.08 10.77
N ALA A 230 26.76 -6.34 9.66
CA ALA A 230 25.89 -6.58 8.51
C ALA A 230 26.10 -7.99 7.90
N LEU A 231 27.35 -8.44 7.75
CA LEU A 231 27.66 -9.78 7.26
C LEU A 231 27.20 -10.87 8.24
N GLY A 232 27.51 -10.71 9.53
CA GLY A 232 27.12 -11.66 10.57
C GLY A 232 25.59 -11.83 10.67
N VAL A 233 24.85 -10.73 10.68
CA VAL A 233 23.37 -10.78 10.72
C VAL A 233 22.78 -11.26 9.40
N SER A 234 23.45 -11.07 8.26
CA SER A 234 23.01 -11.63 6.98
C SER A 234 23.09 -13.15 7.00
N VAL A 235 24.21 -13.72 7.43
CA VAL A 235 24.39 -15.18 7.52
C VAL A 235 23.40 -15.78 8.50
N ALA A 236 23.27 -15.20 9.70
CA ALA A 236 22.31 -15.66 10.70
C ALA A 236 20.85 -15.50 10.22
N GLY A 237 20.54 -14.38 9.55
CA GLY A 237 19.22 -14.11 8.98
C GLY A 237 18.85 -15.10 7.88
N VAL A 238 19.75 -15.38 6.93
CA VAL A 238 19.51 -16.39 5.88
C VAL A 238 19.35 -17.78 6.48
N ALA A 239 20.15 -18.15 7.49
CA ALA A 239 19.95 -19.41 8.20
C ALA A 239 18.55 -19.49 8.83
N LEU A 240 18.06 -18.40 9.43
CA LEU A 240 16.72 -18.33 10.00
C LEU A 240 15.61 -18.38 8.93
N VAL A 241 15.84 -17.79 7.75
CA VAL A 241 14.93 -17.93 6.59
C VAL A 241 14.78 -19.40 6.19
N LEU A 242 15.88 -20.18 6.19
CA LEU A 242 15.83 -21.61 5.88
C LEU A 242 15.05 -22.40 6.93
N VAL A 243 15.16 -22.04 8.21
CA VAL A 243 14.39 -22.67 9.30
C VAL A 243 12.88 -22.43 9.13
N PHE A 244 12.48 -21.24 8.66
CA PHE A 244 11.07 -20.88 8.47
C PHE A 244 10.58 -21.05 7.02
N ALA A 245 11.28 -21.81 6.16
CA ALA A 245 10.99 -21.88 4.73
C ALA A 245 9.53 -22.30 4.41
N ASP A 246 8.93 -23.13 5.26
CA ASP A 246 7.55 -23.64 5.12
C ASP A 246 6.49 -22.67 5.66
N ALA A 247 6.89 -21.59 6.34
CA ALA A 247 6.01 -20.58 6.93
C ALA A 247 6.34 -19.19 6.38
N PRO A 248 5.85 -18.81 5.19
CA PRO A 248 6.29 -17.61 4.48
C PRO A 248 6.15 -16.31 5.27
N ALA A 249 5.06 -16.16 6.03
CA ALA A 249 4.87 -15.02 6.91
C ALA A 249 6.02 -14.86 7.92
N LEU A 250 6.48 -15.96 8.51
CA LEU A 250 7.61 -15.97 9.46
C LEU A 250 8.94 -15.80 8.74
N ALA A 251 9.14 -16.47 7.60
CA ALA A 251 10.36 -16.38 6.81
C ALA A 251 10.70 -14.95 6.37
N TYR A 252 9.69 -14.13 6.09
CA TYR A 252 9.89 -12.74 5.67
C TYR A 252 10.09 -11.79 6.86
N THR A 253 9.36 -12.00 7.96
CA THR A 253 9.29 -11.01 9.04
C THR A 253 10.28 -11.27 10.17
N VAL A 254 10.44 -12.53 10.61
CA VAL A 254 11.24 -12.86 11.79
C VAL A 254 12.74 -12.63 11.55
N PRO A 255 13.37 -13.16 10.47
CA PRO A 255 14.78 -12.90 10.18
C PRO A 255 15.09 -11.40 10.04
N ALA A 256 14.22 -10.68 9.34
CA ALA A 256 14.35 -9.25 9.13
C ALA A 256 14.21 -8.45 10.44
N GLY A 257 13.27 -8.85 11.31
CA GLY A 257 13.10 -8.31 12.64
C GLY A 257 14.34 -8.53 13.53
N VAL A 258 14.90 -9.74 13.51
CA VAL A 258 16.14 -10.08 14.24
C VAL A 258 17.31 -9.23 13.76
N VAL A 259 17.53 -9.14 12.44
CA VAL A 259 18.57 -8.28 11.84
C VAL A 259 18.42 -6.84 12.31
N THR A 260 17.19 -6.32 12.31
CA THR A 260 16.88 -4.95 12.73
C THR A 260 17.13 -4.75 14.22
N ALA A 261 16.71 -5.69 15.07
CA ALA A 261 16.92 -5.65 16.51
C ALA A 261 18.42 -5.67 16.87
N VAL A 262 19.21 -6.52 16.20
CA VAL A 262 20.67 -6.55 16.38
C VAL A 262 21.29 -5.22 16.00
N ALA A 263 20.89 -4.62 14.87
CA ALA A 263 21.37 -3.29 14.46
C ALA A 263 21.10 -2.22 15.53
N ILE A 264 19.90 -2.21 16.12
CA ILE A 264 19.51 -1.31 17.22
C ILE A 264 20.40 -1.56 18.45
N VAL A 265 20.53 -2.82 18.89
CA VAL A 265 21.31 -3.17 20.09
C VAL A 265 22.79 -2.81 19.94
N VAL A 266 23.41 -3.13 18.80
CA VAL A 266 24.82 -2.81 18.52
C VAL A 266 25.02 -1.30 18.55
N ARG A 267 24.09 -0.53 17.94
CA ARG A 267 24.16 0.92 17.96
C ARG A 267 24.09 1.48 19.38
N LEU A 268 23.10 1.05 20.17
CA LEU A 268 22.91 1.49 21.56
C LEU A 268 24.13 1.16 22.43
N ARG A 269 24.71 -0.03 22.27
CA ARG A 269 25.91 -0.45 23.02
C ARG A 269 27.18 0.31 22.63
N SER A 270 27.25 0.85 21.42
CA SER A 270 28.44 1.55 20.93
C SER A 270 28.55 3.00 21.45
N GLY A 271 27.70 3.42 22.39
CA GLY A 271 27.79 4.73 23.05
C GLY A 271 27.46 5.94 22.17
N HIS A 272 27.18 5.73 20.89
CA HIS A 272 26.74 6.77 19.96
C HIS A 272 25.25 7.01 20.17
N GLY A 273 24.92 7.69 21.27
CA GLY A 273 23.56 8.13 21.59
C GLY A 273 22.98 8.98 20.46
N PHE A 274 21.65 9.00 20.35
CA PHE A 274 20.92 9.76 19.32
C PHE A 274 20.91 11.28 19.56
N GLN A 275 21.92 11.81 20.24
CA GLN A 275 21.97 13.19 20.73
C GLN A 275 22.91 14.02 19.87
N SER A 276 22.34 14.70 18.88
CA SER A 276 22.88 15.93 18.34
C SER A 276 21.74 16.93 18.21
N THR A 277 21.75 17.95 19.06
CA THR A 277 20.84 19.10 18.99
C THR A 277 21.46 20.26 18.21
N ASP A 278 22.78 20.23 18.01
CA ASP A 278 23.53 21.33 17.43
C ASP A 278 23.21 21.53 15.94
N GLY A 279 22.72 22.72 15.60
CA GLY A 279 22.49 23.15 14.22
C GLY A 279 21.11 22.79 13.65
N LEU A 280 20.16 22.31 14.44
CA LEU A 280 18.78 22.09 14.00
C LEU A 280 17.92 23.36 14.09
N PRO A 281 17.00 23.60 13.13
CA PRO A 281 16.08 24.73 13.20
C PRO A 281 15.18 24.60 14.43
N LYS A 282 15.04 25.66 15.23
CA LYS A 282 14.13 25.69 16.37
C LYS A 282 12.69 25.58 15.87
N GLN A 283 11.94 24.59 16.36
CA GLN A 283 10.56 24.37 15.94
C GLN A 283 9.61 24.72 17.08
N SER A 284 8.44 25.23 16.71
CA SER A 284 7.37 25.50 17.67
C SER A 284 6.54 24.23 17.89
N ILE A 285 5.94 24.10 19.07
CA ILE A 285 5.02 23.00 19.37
C ILE A 285 3.83 23.01 18.41
N ALA A 286 3.41 24.20 17.97
CA ALA A 286 2.37 24.37 16.97
C ALA A 286 2.67 23.63 15.67
N THR A 287 3.93 23.56 15.20
CA THR A 287 4.28 22.83 13.97
C THR A 287 4.04 21.32 14.14
N HIS A 288 4.48 20.74 15.26
CA HIS A 288 4.19 19.33 15.55
C HIS A 288 2.69 19.06 15.69
N LEU A 289 1.96 19.95 16.37
CA LEU A 289 0.51 19.83 16.53
C LEU A 289 -0.20 19.87 15.18
N VAL A 290 0.19 20.77 14.27
CA VAL A 290 -0.36 20.82 12.90
C VAL A 290 -0.08 19.52 12.14
N THR A 291 1.13 18.95 12.25
CA THR A 291 1.45 17.65 11.64
C THR A 291 0.55 16.54 12.15
N TRP A 292 0.31 16.49 13.47
CA TRP A 292 -0.59 15.51 14.08
C TRP A 292 -2.06 15.71 13.71
N VAL A 293 -2.54 16.96 13.66
CA VAL A 293 -3.90 17.28 13.22
C VAL A 293 -4.09 16.89 11.75
N ALA A 294 -3.12 17.19 10.89
CA ALA A 294 -3.15 16.78 9.49
C ALA A 294 -3.11 15.24 9.35
N ALA A 295 -2.31 14.53 10.17
CA ALA A 295 -2.32 13.07 10.20
C ALA A 295 -3.70 12.50 10.58
N LEU A 296 -4.35 13.06 11.60
CA LEU A 296 -5.70 12.67 11.99
C LEU A 296 -6.74 13.01 10.92
N ALA A 297 -6.59 14.14 10.25
CA ALA A 297 -7.47 14.51 9.12
C ALA A 297 -7.30 13.55 7.94
N ILE A 298 -6.07 13.13 7.61
CA ILE A 298 -5.82 12.10 6.59
C ILE A 298 -6.48 10.79 7.02
N LEU A 299 -6.29 10.34 8.26
CA LEU A 299 -6.92 9.13 8.76
C LEU A 299 -8.46 9.18 8.66
N ALA A 300 -9.06 10.34 8.94
CA ALA A 300 -10.51 10.53 8.92
C ALA A 300 -11.10 10.72 7.52
N LEU A 301 -10.38 11.37 6.60
CA LEU A 301 -10.90 11.83 5.31
C LEU A 301 -10.36 11.04 4.11
N ALA A 302 -9.21 10.37 4.24
CA ALA A 302 -8.63 9.64 3.13
C ALA A 302 -9.55 8.48 2.75
N PRO A 303 -9.84 8.30 1.44
CA PRO A 303 -10.55 7.13 0.99
C PRO A 303 -9.75 5.90 1.42
N HIS A 304 -10.40 5.02 2.17
CA HIS A 304 -9.75 3.80 2.61
C HIS A 304 -9.36 3.01 1.36
N PRO A 305 -8.15 2.43 1.31
CA PRO A 305 -7.74 1.60 0.19
C PRO A 305 -8.84 0.57 -0.02
N GLN A 306 -9.47 0.60 -1.20
CA GLN A 306 -10.54 -0.32 -1.49
C GLN A 306 -9.95 -1.72 -1.32
N THR A 307 -10.53 -2.52 -0.42
CA THR A 307 -10.27 -3.95 -0.33
C THR A 307 -10.85 -4.55 -1.60
N LEU A 308 -10.07 -4.44 -2.68
CA LEU A 308 -10.50 -4.69 -4.05
C LEU A 308 -10.58 -6.20 -4.30
N LEU A 309 -11.43 -6.87 -3.51
CA LEU A 309 -11.61 -8.30 -3.39
C LEU A 309 -10.37 -9.00 -2.86
N ALA A 310 -10.38 -9.29 -1.55
CA ALA A 310 -9.76 -10.53 -1.11
C ALA A 310 -10.39 -11.68 -1.92
N PRO A 311 -9.64 -12.71 -2.35
CA PRO A 311 -10.25 -13.93 -2.88
C PRO A 311 -11.39 -14.29 -1.95
N ASN A 312 -12.62 -14.43 -2.47
CA ASN A 312 -13.76 -14.68 -1.61
C ASN A 312 -13.43 -15.92 -0.76
N ASP A 313 -13.84 -15.97 0.50
CA ASP A 313 -13.68 -17.18 1.33
C ASP A 313 -14.60 -18.34 0.86
N VAL A 314 -15.08 -18.24 -0.38
CA VAL A 314 -15.83 -19.25 -1.11
C VAL A 314 -14.87 -20.38 -1.47
N SER A 315 -15.31 -21.60 -1.19
CA SER A 315 -14.55 -22.81 -1.47
C SER A 315 -15.10 -23.49 -2.72
N ALA A 316 -14.20 -23.83 -3.64
CA ALA A 316 -14.48 -24.68 -4.80
C ALA A 316 -13.96 -26.10 -4.56
N THR A 317 -14.55 -27.08 -5.23
CA THR A 317 -14.08 -28.47 -5.16
C THR A 317 -12.71 -28.62 -5.84
N GLY A 318 -11.85 -29.51 -5.32
CA GLY A 318 -10.52 -29.77 -5.89
C GLY A 318 -10.51 -30.25 -7.34
N GLY A 319 -11.62 -30.83 -7.80
CA GLY A 319 -11.84 -31.29 -9.16
C GLY A 319 -12.82 -30.43 -9.96
N TRP A 320 -13.01 -29.15 -9.63
CA TRP A 320 -14.07 -28.31 -10.22
C TRP A 320 -14.04 -28.27 -11.76
N VAL A 321 -12.87 -28.43 -12.40
CA VAL A 321 -12.78 -28.52 -13.87
C VAL A 321 -13.48 -29.78 -14.40
N ALA A 322 -13.32 -30.91 -13.71
CA ALA A 322 -14.01 -32.15 -14.05
C ALA A 322 -15.52 -32.03 -13.81
N GLU A 323 -15.94 -31.34 -12.74
CA GLU A 323 -17.35 -31.06 -12.48
C GLU A 323 -17.96 -30.13 -13.53
N ALA A 324 -17.23 -29.10 -13.95
CA ALA A 324 -17.61 -28.23 -15.05
C ALA A 324 -17.78 -29.01 -16.36
N ARG A 325 -16.88 -29.97 -16.65
CA ARG A 325 -17.03 -30.88 -17.81
C ARG A 325 -18.27 -31.78 -17.69
N LYS A 326 -18.55 -32.33 -16.51
CA LYS A 326 -19.78 -33.12 -16.25
C LYS A 326 -21.05 -32.29 -16.43
N ALA A 327 -20.99 -30.99 -16.11
CA ALA A 327 -22.07 -30.03 -16.34
C ALA A 327 -22.25 -29.64 -17.83
N GLY A 328 -21.51 -30.27 -18.75
CA GLY A 328 -21.65 -30.09 -20.20
C GLY A 328 -20.70 -29.05 -20.82
N LEU A 329 -19.77 -28.48 -20.05
CA LEU A 329 -18.79 -27.53 -20.59
C LEU A 329 -17.66 -28.26 -21.32
N THR A 330 -17.38 -27.85 -22.55
CA THR A 330 -16.27 -28.40 -23.34
C THR A 330 -14.98 -27.66 -22.99
N ILE A 331 -14.26 -28.17 -22.00
CA ILE A 331 -12.99 -27.61 -21.49
C ILE A 331 -11.83 -28.49 -21.95
N SER A 332 -10.93 -27.93 -22.75
CA SER A 332 -9.68 -28.57 -23.21
C SER A 332 -8.71 -28.92 -22.08
N GLU A 333 -7.64 -29.62 -22.41
CA GLU A 333 -6.51 -29.83 -21.49
C GLU A 333 -5.74 -28.53 -21.23
N PRO A 334 -5.19 -28.34 -20.01
CA PRO A 334 -4.54 -27.10 -19.66
C PRO A 334 -3.19 -26.94 -20.36
N GLN A 335 -2.96 -25.77 -20.92
CA GLN A 335 -1.62 -25.27 -21.19
C GLN A 335 -0.99 -24.81 -19.86
N VAL A 336 0.13 -25.41 -19.46
CA VAL A 336 0.83 -25.08 -18.22
C VAL A 336 1.98 -24.14 -18.51
N PHE A 337 2.06 -23.02 -17.78
CA PHE A 337 3.12 -22.03 -17.97
C PHE A 337 4.29 -22.27 -17.01
N ALA A 338 5.49 -22.50 -17.57
CA ALA A 338 6.71 -22.75 -16.81
C ALA A 338 7.16 -21.56 -15.93
N TRP A 339 6.68 -20.35 -16.20
CA TRP A 339 6.94 -19.19 -15.36
C TRP A 339 6.06 -19.12 -14.11
N GLY A 340 5.00 -19.93 -14.00
CA GLY A 340 4.04 -19.92 -12.90
C GLY A 340 4.68 -19.97 -11.52
N PRO A 341 5.57 -20.94 -11.22
CA PRO A 341 6.22 -21.03 -9.90
C PRO A 341 7.08 -19.81 -9.54
N ARG A 342 7.66 -19.13 -10.53
CA ARG A 342 8.49 -17.93 -10.30
C ARG A 342 7.70 -16.74 -9.80
N VAL A 343 6.41 -16.70 -10.05
CA VAL A 343 5.53 -15.61 -9.63
C VAL A 343 4.65 -16.05 -8.46
N MET A 344 4.04 -17.23 -8.58
CA MET A 344 3.09 -17.79 -7.62
C MET A 344 3.75 -18.54 -6.45
N GLY A 345 5.07 -18.73 -6.46
CA GLY A 345 5.82 -19.43 -5.40
C GLY A 345 6.10 -20.89 -5.73
N SER A 346 6.87 -21.56 -4.85
CA SER A 346 7.38 -22.92 -5.05
C SER A 346 6.30 -23.98 -5.34
N HIS A 347 5.09 -23.76 -4.84
CA HIS A 347 3.94 -24.62 -5.08
C HIS A 347 2.82 -23.93 -5.85
N GLY A 348 3.14 -22.84 -6.55
CA GLY A 348 2.19 -22.12 -7.37
C GLY A 348 2.32 -22.51 -8.84
N ASP A 349 1.22 -22.42 -9.57
CA ASP A 349 1.17 -22.70 -11.00
C ASP A 349 0.21 -21.77 -11.74
N VAL A 350 0.37 -21.72 -13.06
CA VAL A 350 -0.51 -20.96 -13.93
C VAL A 350 -0.90 -21.87 -15.09
N ARG A 351 -2.20 -21.98 -15.32
CA ARG A 351 -2.79 -22.85 -16.34
C ARG A 351 -3.80 -22.07 -17.18
N ARG A 352 -3.81 -22.30 -18.48
CA ARG A 352 -4.83 -21.80 -19.40
C ARG A 352 -5.63 -22.97 -19.94
N TYR A 353 -6.96 -22.89 -19.83
CA TYR A 353 -7.88 -23.82 -20.47
C TYR A 353 -8.61 -23.09 -21.60
N ARG A 354 -8.78 -23.74 -22.74
CA ARG A 354 -9.70 -23.29 -23.78
C ARG A 354 -11.08 -23.89 -23.55
N ILE A 355 -12.11 -23.05 -23.55
CA ILE A 355 -13.52 -23.41 -23.48
C ILE A 355 -14.14 -23.17 -24.85
N THR A 356 -14.78 -24.20 -25.38
CA THR A 356 -15.58 -24.10 -26.60
C THR A 356 -17.06 -24.12 -26.23
N VAL A 357 -17.77 -23.05 -26.59
CA VAL A 357 -19.21 -22.95 -26.40
C VAL A 357 -19.88 -23.32 -27.73
N PRO A 358 -20.72 -24.37 -27.77
CA PRO A 358 -21.38 -24.76 -29.00
C PRO A 358 -22.29 -23.63 -29.50
N LEU A 359 -22.17 -23.29 -30.78
CA LEU A 359 -23.07 -22.35 -31.45
C LEU A 359 -24.50 -22.89 -31.41
N ARG A 360 -25.44 -22.08 -30.92
CA ARG A 360 -26.86 -22.43 -31.01
C ARG A 360 -27.30 -22.18 -32.45
N THR A 361 -27.92 -23.17 -33.08
CA THR A 361 -28.43 -23.05 -34.46
C THR A 361 -29.39 -21.85 -34.56
N GLY A 362 -29.09 -20.89 -35.46
CA GLY A 362 -29.88 -19.67 -35.64
C GLY A 362 -29.52 -18.48 -34.74
N ALA A 363 -28.46 -18.58 -33.94
CA ALA A 363 -27.97 -17.47 -33.12
C ALA A 363 -27.17 -16.43 -33.94
N PRO A 364 -27.16 -15.15 -33.53
CA PRO A 364 -26.41 -14.10 -34.20
C PRO A 364 -24.89 -14.37 -34.20
N ALA A 365 -24.20 -13.88 -35.23
CA ALA A 365 -22.75 -14.09 -35.46
C ALA A 365 -21.83 -13.54 -34.34
N ALA A 366 -22.35 -12.70 -33.44
CA ALA A 366 -21.63 -12.14 -32.29
C ALA A 366 -21.68 -13.02 -31.03
N GLN A 367 -22.21 -14.24 -31.12
CA GLN A 367 -22.32 -15.14 -29.97
C GLN A 367 -20.94 -15.66 -29.52
N LEU A 368 -20.75 -15.78 -28.19
CA LEU A 368 -19.53 -16.34 -27.61
C LEU A 368 -19.30 -17.79 -28.10
N THR A 369 -18.19 -18.03 -28.81
CA THR A 369 -17.82 -19.38 -29.30
C THR A 369 -16.59 -19.92 -28.60
N THR A 370 -15.61 -19.06 -28.33
CA THR A 370 -14.35 -19.42 -27.66
C THR A 370 -14.07 -18.47 -26.52
N ALA A 371 -13.79 -19.05 -25.35
CA ALA A 371 -13.27 -18.36 -24.18
C ALA A 371 -12.02 -19.08 -23.67
N TYR A 372 -11.16 -18.35 -22.96
CA TYR A 372 -9.98 -18.86 -22.29
C TYR A 372 -10.12 -18.64 -20.80
N LEU A 373 -9.75 -19.65 -20.03
CA LEU A 373 -9.84 -19.68 -18.58
C LEU A 373 -8.43 -19.79 -18.01
N ASP A 374 -7.91 -18.68 -17.51
CA ASP A 374 -6.58 -18.59 -16.92
C ASP A 374 -6.70 -18.72 -15.40
N VAL A 375 -6.08 -19.77 -14.85
CA VAL A 375 -6.13 -20.15 -13.44
C VAL A 375 -4.74 -19.99 -12.84
N TYR A 376 -4.63 -19.13 -11.84
CA TYR A 376 -3.41 -18.89 -11.08
C TYR A 376 -3.59 -19.51 -9.71
N THR A 377 -2.74 -20.46 -9.32
CA THR A 377 -2.80 -21.13 -8.01
C THR A 377 -1.60 -20.78 -7.16
N THR A 378 -1.81 -20.62 -5.86
CA THR A 378 -0.75 -20.41 -4.86
C THR A 378 -1.13 -21.06 -3.52
N ALA A 379 -0.13 -21.42 -2.70
CA ALA A 379 -0.35 -21.72 -1.29
C ALA A 379 -0.53 -20.43 -0.45
N ASP A 380 0.07 -19.32 -0.90
CA ASP A 380 0.15 -18.07 -0.14
C ASP A 380 -0.91 -17.08 -0.65
N ARG A 381 -2.01 -16.89 0.09
CA ARG A 381 -3.07 -15.91 -0.26
C ARG A 381 -2.50 -14.50 -0.48
N GLY A 382 -1.50 -14.13 0.33
CA GLY A 382 -0.85 -12.82 0.30
C GLY A 382 -0.11 -12.52 -1.01
N ARG A 383 0.24 -13.52 -1.83
CA ARG A 383 0.83 -13.28 -3.16
C ARG A 383 -0.13 -12.56 -4.10
N PHE A 384 -1.41 -12.89 -4.01
CA PHE A 384 -2.44 -12.15 -4.74
C PHE A 384 -2.66 -10.74 -4.19
N ALA A 385 -2.00 -10.28 -3.12
CA ALA A 385 -2.01 -8.86 -2.76
C ALA A 385 -1.18 -8.01 -3.74
N ASN A 386 -0.10 -8.58 -4.28
CA ASN A 386 0.85 -7.85 -5.12
C ASN A 386 0.65 -8.13 -6.62
N TYR A 387 0.21 -9.33 -6.96
CA TYR A 387 0.00 -9.74 -8.35
C TYR A 387 -1.49 -9.73 -8.72
N ARG A 388 -2.14 -8.57 -8.60
CA ARG A 388 -3.58 -8.43 -8.85
C ARG A 388 -3.89 -8.05 -10.29
N ARG A 389 -5.00 -8.62 -10.77
CA ARG A 389 -5.91 -8.13 -11.82
C ARG A 389 -5.22 -7.57 -13.07
N GLY A 390 -5.12 -8.38 -14.11
CA GLY A 390 -4.84 -7.87 -15.46
C GLY A 390 -3.38 -7.55 -15.79
N ILE A 391 -2.50 -7.48 -14.78
CA ILE A 391 -1.05 -7.30 -15.00
C ILE A 391 -0.42 -8.37 -15.89
N TRP A 392 -1.11 -9.49 -16.06
CA TRP A 392 -0.72 -10.64 -16.87
C TRP A 392 -0.86 -10.44 -18.37
N TYR A 393 -1.67 -9.48 -18.82
CA TYR A 393 -2.09 -9.40 -20.23
C TYR A 393 -1.37 -8.32 -21.05
N GLU A 394 -0.21 -7.82 -20.58
CA GLU A 394 0.64 -6.83 -21.28
C GLU A 394 -0.12 -5.73 -22.05
N THR A 395 -1.17 -5.16 -21.47
CA THR A 395 -1.96 -4.13 -22.14
C THR A 395 -1.51 -2.73 -21.74
N VAL A 396 -1.45 -1.82 -22.71
CA VAL A 396 -1.20 -0.40 -22.49
C VAL A 396 -2.21 0.39 -23.32
N PRO A 397 -3.23 1.02 -22.72
CA PRO A 397 -3.42 1.27 -21.29
C PRO A 397 -3.54 0.01 -20.43
N PRO A 398 -3.18 0.12 -19.13
CA PRO A 398 -3.48 -0.91 -18.16
C PRO A 398 -4.95 -1.29 -18.19
N VAL A 399 -5.20 -2.58 -18.00
CA VAL A 399 -6.53 -3.16 -18.15
C VAL A 399 -7.56 -2.43 -17.28
N GLN A 400 -8.73 -2.13 -17.86
CA GLN A 400 -9.84 -1.56 -17.11
C GLN A 400 -10.44 -2.63 -16.20
N ILE A 401 -10.69 -2.25 -14.96
CA ILE A 401 -11.20 -3.15 -13.93
C ILE A 401 -12.48 -2.53 -13.36
N GLY A 402 -13.59 -3.21 -13.55
CA GLY A 402 -14.87 -2.89 -12.94
C GLY A 402 -15.30 -3.96 -11.95
N ALA A 403 -16.09 -3.59 -10.95
CA ALA A 403 -16.87 -4.56 -10.18
C ALA A 403 -18.28 -4.67 -10.80
N GLN A 404 -18.80 -5.89 -10.90
CA GLN A 404 -20.15 -6.21 -11.39
C GLN A 404 -20.90 -6.98 -10.28
N PRO A 405 -22.24 -7.14 -10.37
CA PRO A 405 -23.10 -7.25 -9.19
C PRO A 405 -22.81 -8.48 -8.31
N LEU A 406 -23.18 -8.37 -7.03
CA LEU A 406 -23.31 -9.55 -6.16
C LEU A 406 -24.17 -10.58 -6.89
N SER A 407 -23.89 -11.85 -6.62
CA SER A 407 -24.84 -12.90 -6.92
C SER A 407 -26.25 -12.51 -6.48
N ASP A 408 -27.25 -12.78 -7.31
CA ASP A 408 -28.66 -12.44 -7.05
C ASP A 408 -29.18 -13.02 -5.72
N ASP A 409 -28.50 -14.01 -5.15
CA ASP A 409 -28.84 -14.67 -3.89
C ASP A 409 -27.96 -14.25 -2.68
N GLY A 410 -27.00 -13.34 -2.88
CA GLY A 410 -26.10 -12.83 -1.84
C GLY A 410 -25.15 -13.86 -1.21
N ARG A 411 -25.10 -15.11 -1.72
CA ARG A 411 -24.33 -16.22 -1.14
C ARG A 411 -23.05 -16.57 -1.91
N HIS A 412 -22.88 -16.05 -3.14
CA HIS A 412 -21.81 -16.49 -4.04
C HIS A 412 -20.68 -15.47 -4.27
N THR A 413 -19.61 -16.01 -4.88
CA THR A 413 -18.43 -15.32 -5.40
C THR A 413 -18.77 -14.02 -6.16
N ARG A 414 -18.17 -12.88 -5.77
CA ARG A 414 -18.27 -11.64 -6.57
C ARG A 414 -17.47 -11.77 -7.88
N LEU A 415 -18.13 -11.55 -9.02
CA LEU A 415 -17.49 -11.48 -10.33
C LEU A 415 -17.03 -10.05 -10.62
N GLY A 416 -15.73 -9.90 -10.88
CA GLY A 416 -15.18 -8.67 -11.44
C GLY A 416 -15.20 -8.69 -12.97
N ARG A 417 -15.23 -7.52 -13.58
CA ARG A 417 -15.09 -7.31 -15.03
C ARG A 417 -13.70 -6.78 -15.33
N ILE A 418 -13.10 -7.29 -16.40
CA ILE A 418 -11.78 -6.90 -16.84
C ILE A 418 -11.77 -6.80 -18.37
N ALA A 419 -11.19 -5.74 -18.95
CA ALA A 419 -11.12 -5.60 -20.41
C ALA A 419 -10.00 -4.66 -20.85
N ASN A 420 -9.42 -4.93 -22.03
CA ASN A 420 -8.56 -3.95 -22.70
C ASN A 420 -9.39 -2.91 -23.46
N THR A 421 -8.72 -1.84 -23.87
CA THR A 421 -9.33 -0.76 -24.65
C THR A 421 -8.78 -0.77 -26.08
N VAL A 422 -9.39 0.03 -26.96
CA VAL A 422 -8.92 0.21 -28.35
C VAL A 422 -7.50 0.77 -28.39
N ASP A 423 -7.14 1.61 -27.42
CA ASP A 423 -5.78 2.15 -27.30
C ASP A 423 -4.72 1.07 -27.01
N ALA A 424 -5.13 -0.12 -26.55
CA ALA A 424 -4.24 -1.24 -26.32
C ALA A 424 -3.89 -2.03 -27.58
N ILE A 425 -4.56 -1.75 -28.71
CA ILE A 425 -4.25 -2.36 -30.00
C ILE A 425 -3.10 -1.58 -30.62
N ARG A 426 -1.90 -2.17 -30.68
CA ARG A 426 -0.70 -1.55 -31.27
C ARG A 426 -0.38 -2.13 -32.64
N THR A 427 -0.69 -3.40 -32.82
CA THR A 427 -0.37 -4.19 -34.01
C THR A 427 -1.63 -4.84 -34.56
N ALA A 428 -1.54 -5.30 -35.82
CA ALA A 428 -2.63 -6.05 -36.44
C ALA A 428 -2.90 -7.40 -35.75
N ASP A 429 -2.00 -7.89 -34.89
CA ASP A 429 -2.15 -9.15 -34.16
C ASP A 429 -2.80 -8.96 -32.78
N ASP A 430 -2.92 -7.71 -32.30
CA ASP A 430 -3.56 -7.42 -31.02
C ASP A 430 -5.09 -7.50 -31.13
N THR A 431 -5.72 -8.17 -30.16
CA THR A 431 -7.18 -8.36 -30.14
C THR A 431 -7.83 -7.56 -29.02
N LEU A 432 -9.01 -7.00 -29.28
CA LEU A 432 -9.88 -6.52 -28.21
C LEU A 432 -10.46 -7.70 -27.45
N TRP A 433 -10.44 -7.65 -26.13
CA TRP A 433 -10.94 -8.71 -25.27
C TRP A 433 -11.73 -8.15 -24.09
N THR A 434 -12.63 -8.97 -23.57
CA THR A 434 -13.38 -8.73 -22.33
C THR A 434 -13.29 -9.99 -21.48
N GLY A 435 -13.44 -9.82 -20.18
CA GLY A 435 -13.20 -10.87 -19.21
C GLY A 435 -14.00 -10.74 -17.94
N ARG A 436 -14.11 -11.85 -17.23
CA ARG A 436 -14.58 -11.97 -15.86
C ARG A 436 -13.48 -12.52 -14.99
N PHE A 437 -13.37 -12.04 -13.77
CA PHE A 437 -12.40 -12.58 -12.82
C PHE A 437 -13.02 -12.80 -11.45
N TRP A 438 -12.53 -13.81 -10.76
CA TRP A 438 -12.90 -14.12 -9.39
C TRP A 438 -11.76 -14.85 -8.69
N GLY A 439 -11.93 -15.10 -7.39
CA GLY A 439 -11.02 -15.94 -6.64
C GLY A 439 -11.76 -16.75 -5.59
N TRP A 440 -11.21 -17.93 -5.31
CA TRP A 440 -11.75 -18.89 -4.35
C TRP A 440 -10.62 -19.68 -3.69
N GLN A 441 -10.99 -20.54 -2.76
CA GLN A 441 -10.09 -21.46 -2.08
C GLN A 441 -10.43 -22.90 -2.48
N ILE A 442 -9.42 -23.76 -2.53
CA ILE A 442 -9.57 -25.18 -2.85
C ILE A 442 -8.91 -26.01 -1.74
N PRO A 443 -9.66 -26.88 -1.05
CA PRO A 443 -9.07 -27.83 -0.13
C PRO A 443 -8.28 -28.88 -0.92
N THR A 444 -7.01 -29.08 -0.58
CA THR A 444 -6.18 -30.15 -1.13
C THR A 444 -5.63 -31.01 0.01
N PRO A 445 -5.17 -32.25 -0.25
CA PRO A 445 -4.51 -33.08 0.76
C PRO A 445 -3.31 -32.41 1.42
N TYR A 446 -2.69 -31.43 0.75
CA TYR A 446 -1.52 -30.68 1.21
C TYR A 446 -1.89 -29.31 1.81
N GLY A 447 -3.15 -29.10 2.17
CA GLY A 447 -3.67 -27.84 2.72
C GLY A 447 -4.51 -27.05 1.72
N VAL A 448 -4.94 -25.86 2.14
CA VAL A 448 -5.77 -24.97 1.31
C VAL A 448 -4.92 -24.30 0.24
N ARG A 449 -5.42 -24.30 -0.99
CA ARG A 449 -4.85 -23.56 -2.13
C ARG A 449 -5.75 -22.39 -2.47
N HIS A 450 -5.15 -21.26 -2.83
CA HIS A 450 -5.88 -20.10 -3.28
C HIS A 450 -5.77 -19.99 -4.80
N GLN A 451 -6.88 -19.72 -5.46
CA GLN A 451 -6.90 -19.49 -6.91
C GLN A 451 -7.45 -18.12 -7.27
N ALA A 452 -6.82 -17.49 -8.26
CA ALA A 452 -7.38 -16.38 -9.00
C ALA A 452 -7.69 -16.86 -10.42
N VAL A 453 -8.94 -16.70 -10.84
CA VAL A 453 -9.46 -17.22 -12.11
C VAL A 453 -9.87 -16.05 -12.99
N TYR A 454 -9.44 -16.09 -14.25
CA TYR A 454 -9.75 -15.10 -15.28
C TYR A 454 -10.34 -15.80 -16.49
N LEU A 455 -11.61 -15.54 -16.75
CA LEU A 455 -12.31 -15.99 -17.95
C LEU A 455 -12.28 -14.86 -18.97
N VAL A 456 -11.51 -14.99 -20.05
CA VAL A 456 -11.31 -13.96 -21.08
C VAL A 456 -11.75 -14.44 -22.45
N ALA A 457 -12.33 -13.54 -23.24
CA ALA A 457 -12.77 -13.83 -24.60
C ALA A 457 -12.45 -12.66 -25.54
N ASN A 458 -12.10 -12.98 -26.78
CA ASN A 458 -11.95 -11.99 -27.83
C ASN A 458 -13.32 -11.35 -28.10
N ARG A 459 -13.39 -10.03 -28.27
CA ARG A 459 -14.64 -9.35 -28.63
C ARG A 459 -15.05 -9.67 -30.07
N ASP A 460 -14.08 -9.89 -30.96
CA ASP A 460 -14.32 -10.38 -32.31
C ASP A 460 -14.17 -11.90 -32.37
N GLN A 461 -15.28 -12.60 -32.16
CA GLN A 461 -15.38 -14.05 -32.22
C GLN A 461 -15.28 -14.62 -33.64
N THR A 462 -15.41 -13.78 -34.67
CA THR A 462 -15.42 -14.21 -36.08
C THR A 462 -14.02 -14.24 -36.70
N SER A 463 -13.09 -13.45 -36.16
CA SER A 463 -11.69 -13.38 -36.62
C SER A 463 -10.91 -14.69 -36.52
N GLY A 464 -11.40 -15.66 -35.73
CA GLY A 464 -10.66 -16.88 -35.39
C GLY A 464 -9.41 -16.64 -34.53
N ARG A 465 -9.12 -15.39 -34.14
CA ARG A 465 -7.96 -15.03 -33.32
C ARG A 465 -8.26 -15.23 -31.84
N GLY A 466 -7.30 -15.83 -31.12
CA GLY A 466 -7.36 -16.02 -29.68
C GLY A 466 -7.00 -14.75 -28.89
N VAL A 467 -7.26 -14.78 -27.59
CA VAL A 467 -6.73 -13.76 -26.67
C VAL A 467 -5.26 -14.07 -26.40
N ALA A 468 -4.42 -13.04 -26.34
CA ALA A 468 -3.00 -13.18 -26.02
C ALA A 468 -2.76 -14.04 -24.76
N ASP A 469 -1.68 -14.82 -24.79
CA ASP A 469 -1.25 -15.64 -23.66
C ASP A 469 -0.81 -14.76 -22.48
N PRO A 470 -1.15 -15.15 -21.23
CA PRO A 470 -0.67 -14.42 -20.07
C PRO A 470 0.85 -14.51 -19.97
N ARG A 471 1.46 -13.40 -19.59
CA ARG A 471 2.91 -13.26 -19.43
C ARG A 471 3.22 -12.77 -18.02
N PRO A 472 4.37 -13.18 -17.46
CA PRO A 472 4.80 -12.68 -16.16
C PRO A 472 5.13 -11.17 -16.27
N PRO A 473 4.90 -10.37 -15.22
CA PRO A 473 5.25 -8.97 -15.23
C PRO A 473 6.75 -8.79 -15.45
N SER A 474 7.09 -7.75 -16.20
CA SER A 474 8.46 -7.32 -16.47
C SER A 474 8.63 -5.84 -16.12
N TYR A 475 9.85 -5.33 -16.06
CA TYR A 475 10.07 -3.92 -15.77
C TYR A 475 9.46 -3.01 -16.85
N THR A 476 9.50 -3.43 -18.12
CA THR A 476 8.90 -2.67 -19.22
C THR A 476 7.38 -2.60 -19.05
N THR A 477 6.73 -3.76 -18.91
CA THR A 477 5.26 -3.86 -18.89
C THR A 477 4.63 -3.38 -17.58
N ALA A 478 5.33 -3.53 -16.46
CA ALA A 478 4.81 -3.18 -15.14
C ALA A 478 5.27 -1.80 -14.64
N VAL A 479 6.31 -1.18 -15.21
CA VAL A 479 6.84 0.11 -14.73
C VAL A 479 6.91 1.14 -15.87
N VAL A 480 7.67 0.84 -16.93
CA VAL A 480 7.97 1.84 -17.98
C VAL A 480 6.72 2.23 -18.76
N GLU A 481 6.02 1.26 -19.34
CA GLU A 481 4.87 1.56 -20.20
C GLU A 481 3.69 2.20 -19.46
N PRO A 482 3.34 1.77 -18.22
CA PRO A 482 2.31 2.48 -17.45
C PRO A 482 2.68 3.93 -17.14
N ILE A 483 3.95 4.21 -16.79
CA ILE A 483 4.43 5.58 -16.57
C ILE A 483 4.33 6.38 -17.87
N GLU A 484 4.79 5.80 -18.98
CA GLU A 484 4.73 6.45 -20.30
C GLU A 484 3.29 6.79 -20.70
N TRP A 485 2.36 5.87 -20.48
CA TRP A 485 0.93 6.08 -20.74
C TRP A 485 0.33 7.20 -19.87
N VAL A 486 0.66 7.22 -18.58
CA VAL A 486 0.23 8.28 -17.66
C VAL A 486 0.78 9.64 -18.11
N VAL A 487 2.07 9.70 -18.48
CA VAL A 487 2.72 10.93 -18.94
C VAL A 487 2.14 11.43 -20.26
N ARG A 488 1.74 10.53 -21.16
CA ARG A 488 1.03 10.87 -22.41
C ARG A 488 -0.39 11.41 -22.17
N GLY A 489 -0.85 11.50 -20.92
CA GLY A 489 -2.15 12.06 -20.56
C GLY A 489 -3.31 11.16 -20.93
N GLY A 490 -3.11 9.83 -20.86
CA GLY A 490 -4.10 8.82 -21.22
C GLY A 490 -5.45 9.04 -20.52
N ASP A 491 -6.35 9.71 -21.24
CA ASP A 491 -7.76 9.93 -20.94
C ASP A 491 -8.44 10.24 -22.28
N ARG A 492 -8.95 9.21 -22.95
CA ARG A 492 -10.13 9.41 -23.80
C ARG A 492 -11.25 8.61 -23.17
N PRO A 493 -12.28 9.28 -22.61
CA PRO A 493 -13.53 8.61 -22.30
C PRO A 493 -14.10 8.02 -23.60
N LEU A 494 -14.73 6.86 -23.46
CA LEU A 494 -15.38 6.09 -24.51
C LEU A 494 -16.08 6.99 -25.55
N ALA A 495 -15.58 6.96 -26.79
CA ALA A 495 -16.50 6.87 -27.91
C ALA A 495 -17.25 5.54 -27.75
N GLY A 496 -18.45 5.60 -27.19
CA GLY A 496 -19.51 4.59 -27.30
C GLY A 496 -19.21 3.18 -26.81
N ASP A 497 -19.75 2.82 -25.64
CA ASP A 497 -20.05 1.47 -25.14
C ASP A 497 -21.07 0.68 -26.03
N THR A 498 -21.21 1.05 -27.30
CA THR A 498 -22.32 0.64 -28.17
C THR A 498 -22.11 -0.69 -28.92
N GLU A 499 -20.89 -1.25 -28.96
CA GLU A 499 -20.60 -2.50 -29.69
C GLU A 499 -20.49 -3.76 -28.81
N THR A 500 -20.68 -3.66 -27.49
CA THR A 500 -20.42 -4.78 -26.55
C THR A 500 -21.61 -5.66 -26.18
N ARG A 501 -22.74 -5.59 -26.89
CA ARG A 501 -24.03 -6.10 -26.36
C ARG A 501 -24.14 -7.62 -26.17
N ASP A 502 -23.45 -8.46 -26.95
CA ASP A 502 -23.75 -9.91 -26.95
C ASP A 502 -22.69 -10.80 -26.26
N VAL A 503 -21.40 -10.46 -26.35
CA VAL A 503 -20.32 -11.29 -25.75
C VAL A 503 -20.29 -11.14 -24.22
N ASP A 504 -20.52 -9.93 -23.71
CA ASP A 504 -20.35 -9.62 -22.28
C ASP A 504 -21.40 -10.32 -21.38
N PRO A 505 -22.70 -10.37 -21.74
CA PRO A 505 -23.69 -11.16 -21.01
C PRO A 505 -23.43 -12.66 -21.09
N ALA A 506 -23.08 -13.18 -22.29
CA ALA A 506 -22.78 -14.61 -22.46
C ALA A 506 -21.56 -15.06 -21.65
N LEU A 507 -20.52 -14.22 -21.57
CA LEU A 507 -19.34 -14.49 -20.75
C LEU A 507 -19.66 -14.46 -19.26
N THR A 508 -20.59 -13.59 -18.84
CA THR A 508 -21.06 -13.53 -17.45
C THR A 508 -21.84 -14.79 -17.07
N GLU A 509 -22.73 -15.25 -17.94
CA GLU A 509 -23.47 -16.49 -17.72
C GLU A 509 -22.53 -17.70 -17.69
N LEU A 510 -21.56 -17.77 -18.60
CA LEU A 510 -20.54 -18.82 -18.59
C LEU A 510 -19.72 -18.81 -17.28
N ALA A 511 -19.33 -17.63 -16.78
CA ALA A 511 -18.65 -17.51 -15.49
C ALA A 511 -19.52 -18.06 -14.35
N TRP A 512 -20.81 -17.72 -14.30
CA TRP A 512 -21.73 -18.23 -13.29
C TRP A 512 -21.99 -19.74 -13.42
N GLN A 513 -21.98 -20.29 -14.63
CA GLN A 513 -22.08 -21.75 -14.82
C GLN A 513 -20.85 -22.47 -14.23
N ILE A 514 -19.64 -21.94 -14.47
CA ILE A 514 -18.40 -22.48 -13.89
C ILE A 514 -18.44 -22.38 -12.36
N VAL A 515 -18.83 -21.22 -11.82
CA VAL A 515 -18.92 -20.99 -10.37
C VAL A 515 -19.93 -21.96 -9.73
N ARG A 516 -21.15 -22.09 -10.30
CA ARG A 516 -22.17 -23.01 -9.78
C ARG A 516 -21.72 -24.48 -9.84
N ALA A 517 -21.06 -24.89 -10.91
CA ALA A 517 -20.51 -26.25 -11.02
C ALA A 517 -19.39 -26.51 -9.99
N ALA A 518 -18.57 -25.50 -9.70
CA ALA A 518 -17.48 -25.60 -8.72
C ALA A 518 -17.97 -25.62 -7.26
N GLU A 519 -19.07 -24.93 -6.95
CA GLU A 519 -19.64 -24.84 -5.60
C GLU A 519 -20.67 -25.93 -5.29
N GLY A 520 -21.41 -26.41 -6.30
CA GLY A 520 -22.60 -27.27 -6.14
C GLY A 520 -22.38 -28.65 -5.52
N THR A 521 -21.14 -29.09 -5.35
CA THR A 521 -20.76 -30.36 -4.71
C THR A 521 -20.05 -30.18 -3.36
N ALA A 522 -19.83 -28.96 -2.88
CA ALA A 522 -19.16 -28.70 -1.60
C ALA A 522 -20.09 -28.84 -0.37
N ARG A 523 -21.24 -29.52 -0.49
CA ARG A 523 -22.19 -29.77 0.60
C ARG A 523 -22.13 -31.19 1.11
#